data_AF-A0A9D3YS32-F1
#
_entry.id   AF-A0A9D3YS32-F1
#
_cell.length_a   1.000
_cell.length_b   1.000
_cell.length_c   1.000
_cell.angle_alpha   90.00
_cell.angle_beta   90.00
_cell.angle_gamma   90.00
#
_symmetry.space_group_name_H-M   'P 1'
#
loop_
_entity.id
_entity.type
_entity.pdbx_description
1 polymer ?
#
loop_
_entity_poly.entity_id
_entity_poly.type
_entity_poly.pdbx_seq_one_letter_code
_entity_poly.pdbx_strand_id
1 'polypeptide(L)'
;MLQLYANDSLTAIKLSVEIKSDFMCFVYLHRKCILRSHQIWTGLPQHINRVAYVLVLLERLLKFDVCIGNPEVEFSNLVPIGSGLSSNNSPEIVAYREEDFNATHASGERYNSTIRSVKCDMLSTSKKCTACKKYFYLLQSRTNRVESRLLSCRKYSHTNFKHRDMTKQELNMKLNEQKHEIKNLQTELWKQRREFDKIITANGISVEGSEHHELKDLMASCETEFEKSFPISTSRQRLFWEQQMSFVLCVLTLY
;
A
#
# COMPACT_ATOMS: atom_id res chain seq x y z
N MET A 1 -3.29 -16.13 -25.56
CA MET A 1 -4.18 -15.02 -25.18
C MET A 1 -3.93 -13.91 -26.21
N LEU A 2 -4.79 -13.78 -27.22
CA LEU A 2 -4.61 -12.76 -28.26
C LEU A 2 -5.01 -11.40 -27.69
N GLN A 3 -4.05 -10.48 -27.60
CA GLN A 3 -4.29 -9.08 -27.29
C GLN A 3 -4.23 -8.31 -28.61
N LEU A 4 -5.39 -7.92 -29.13
CA LEU A 4 -5.51 -7.07 -30.32
C LEU A 4 -5.79 -5.65 -29.87
N TYR A 5 -4.78 -4.78 -29.85
CA TYR A 5 -4.99 -3.33 -29.99
C TYR A 5 -3.82 -2.70 -30.73
N ALA A 6 -4.09 -2.23 -31.95
CA ALA A 6 -3.36 -1.15 -32.58
C ALA A 6 -4.34 0.04 -32.67
N ASN A 7 -4.30 0.92 -31.67
CA ASN A 7 -4.79 2.29 -31.77
C ASN A 7 -4.33 3.10 -30.54
N ASP A 8 -3.55 4.15 -30.77
CA ASP A 8 -2.82 4.94 -29.77
C ASP A 8 -3.68 5.89 -28.91
N SER A 9 -4.95 5.58 -28.62
CA SER A 9 -5.78 6.54 -27.85
C SER A 9 -6.99 6.04 -27.05
N LEU A 10 -7.17 4.74 -26.82
CA LEU A 10 -8.33 4.27 -26.04
C LEU A 10 -7.96 3.21 -25.01
N THR A 11 -8.03 3.59 -23.75
CA THR A 11 -7.80 2.67 -22.64
C THR A 11 -9.05 1.88 -22.32
N ALA A 12 -8.88 0.57 -22.22
CA ALA A 12 -9.95 -0.42 -22.12
C ALA A 12 -10.58 -0.43 -20.72
N ILE A 13 -11.76 0.18 -20.58
CA ILE A 13 -12.71 -0.24 -19.55
C ILE A 13 -13.09 -1.70 -19.87
N LYS A 14 -12.60 -2.64 -19.06
CA LYS A 14 -12.93 -4.06 -19.22
C LYS A 14 -14.23 -4.36 -18.49
N LEU A 15 -15.34 -4.18 -19.19
CA LEU A 15 -16.63 -4.75 -18.83
C LEU A 15 -16.71 -6.17 -19.40
N SER A 16 -17.00 -7.16 -18.56
CA SER A 16 -17.24 -8.54 -19.01
C SER A 16 -18.55 -9.07 -18.42
N VAL A 17 -19.32 -9.76 -19.26
CA VAL A 17 -20.46 -10.56 -18.84
C VAL A 17 -20.03 -12.02 -18.92
N GLU A 18 -20.00 -12.70 -17.79
CA GLU A 18 -19.68 -14.11 -17.68
C GLU A 18 -20.99 -14.89 -17.43
N ILE A 19 -21.26 -15.90 -18.25
CA ILE A 19 -22.35 -16.86 -18.00
C ILE A 19 -21.68 -18.22 -17.85
N LYS A 20 -21.76 -18.79 -16.64
CA LYS A 20 -21.15 -20.08 -16.32
C LYS A 20 -21.98 -21.24 -16.88
N SER A 21 -21.43 -22.46 -16.82
CA SER A 21 -22.09 -23.69 -17.28
C SER A 21 -23.38 -24.02 -16.54
N ASP A 22 -23.53 -23.53 -15.30
CA ASP A 22 -24.76 -23.60 -14.50
C ASP A 22 -25.76 -22.48 -14.84
N PHE A 23 -25.50 -21.69 -15.89
CA PHE A 23 -26.25 -20.49 -16.30
C PHE A 23 -26.21 -19.33 -15.30
N MET A 24 -25.33 -19.38 -14.28
CA MET A 24 -25.13 -18.24 -13.38
C MET A 24 -24.42 -17.12 -14.13
N CYS A 25 -25.05 -15.95 -14.15
CA CYS A 25 -24.50 -14.77 -14.79
C CYS A 25 -23.79 -13.84 -13.79
N PHE A 26 -22.65 -13.30 -14.20
CA PHE A 26 -21.86 -12.33 -13.46
C PHE A 26 -21.48 -11.19 -14.40
N VAL A 27 -21.45 -9.97 -13.87
CA VAL A 27 -20.96 -8.79 -14.59
C VAL A 27 -19.74 -8.31 -13.83
N TYR A 28 -18.62 -8.13 -14.53
CA TYR A 28 -17.40 -7.60 -13.94
C TYR A 28 -17.00 -6.31 -14.62
N LEU A 29 -16.50 -5.37 -13.82
CA LEU A 29 -15.88 -4.14 -14.27
C LEU A 29 -14.50 -4.02 -13.64
N HIS A 30 -13.45 -3.93 -14.46
CA HIS A 30 -12.05 -3.87 -13.99
C HIS A 30 -11.70 -4.97 -12.97
N ARG A 31 -12.24 -6.19 -13.18
CA ARG A 31 -12.12 -7.37 -12.30
C ARG A 31 -12.98 -7.36 -11.03
N LYS A 32 -13.81 -6.35 -10.78
CA LYS A 32 -14.78 -6.35 -9.68
C LYS A 32 -16.14 -6.83 -10.14
N CYS A 33 -16.69 -7.82 -9.44
CA CYS A 33 -18.04 -8.30 -9.68
C CYS A 33 -19.06 -7.26 -9.22
N ILE A 34 -20.00 -6.91 -10.08
CA ILE A 34 -21.17 -6.11 -9.74
C ILE A 34 -22.12 -6.99 -8.92
N LEU A 35 -22.40 -6.58 -7.69
CA LEU A 35 -23.23 -7.34 -6.75
C LEU A 35 -24.66 -7.51 -7.28
N ARG A 36 -25.30 -8.63 -6.95
CA ARG A 36 -26.69 -8.92 -7.34
C ARG A 36 -27.72 -7.94 -6.77
N SER A 37 -27.37 -7.19 -5.72
CA SER A 37 -28.19 -6.10 -5.18
C SER A 37 -28.21 -4.85 -6.07
N HIS A 38 -27.35 -4.74 -7.08
CA HIS A 38 -27.30 -3.60 -7.97
C HIS A 38 -28.53 -3.53 -8.90
N GLN A 39 -29.00 -2.32 -9.19
CA GLN A 39 -30.23 -2.06 -9.98
C GLN A 39 -30.22 -2.71 -11.37
N ILE A 40 -29.04 -2.96 -11.95
CA ILE A 40 -28.92 -3.63 -13.25
C ILE A 40 -29.57 -5.01 -13.26
N TRP A 41 -29.59 -5.70 -12.11
CA TRP A 41 -30.14 -7.03 -11.94
C TRP A 41 -31.64 -7.05 -11.63
N THR A 42 -32.28 -5.90 -11.39
CA THR A 42 -33.68 -5.84 -10.94
C THR A 42 -34.63 -6.53 -11.91
N GLY A 43 -35.28 -7.62 -11.50
CA GLY A 43 -36.20 -8.38 -12.37
C GLY A 43 -35.51 -9.30 -13.39
N LEU A 44 -34.19 -9.43 -13.35
CA LEU A 44 -33.47 -10.51 -14.06
C LEU A 44 -33.33 -11.72 -13.12
N PRO A 45 -33.53 -12.95 -13.63
CA PRO A 45 -33.31 -14.14 -12.84
C PRO A 45 -31.81 -14.32 -12.53
N GLN A 46 -31.53 -15.09 -11.48
CA GLN A 46 -30.16 -15.45 -11.14
C GLN A 46 -29.52 -16.34 -12.22
N HIS A 47 -30.30 -17.29 -12.75
CA HIS A 47 -29.92 -18.18 -13.85
C HIS A 47 -30.44 -17.63 -15.18
N ILE A 48 -29.52 -17.30 -16.10
CA ILE A 48 -29.83 -16.78 -17.43
C ILE A 48 -29.83 -17.94 -18.42
N ASN A 49 -30.95 -18.66 -18.47
CA ASN A 49 -31.15 -19.83 -19.34
C ASN A 49 -31.89 -19.51 -20.66
N ARG A 50 -32.17 -18.24 -20.91
CA ARG A 50 -32.85 -17.77 -22.14
C ARG A 50 -32.10 -16.59 -22.73
N VAL A 51 -31.99 -16.57 -24.06
CA VAL A 51 -31.36 -15.48 -24.82
C VAL A 51 -32.02 -14.13 -24.53
N ALA A 52 -33.35 -14.11 -24.35
CA ALA A 52 -34.07 -12.88 -24.00
C ALA A 52 -33.52 -12.19 -22.75
N TYR A 53 -33.11 -12.93 -21.73
CA TYR A 53 -32.52 -12.34 -20.51
C TYR A 53 -31.13 -11.75 -20.76
N VAL A 54 -30.35 -12.34 -21.67
CA VAL A 54 -29.05 -11.79 -22.11
C VAL A 54 -29.28 -10.45 -22.82
N LEU A 55 -30.24 -10.39 -23.74
CA LEU A 55 -30.57 -9.16 -24.47
C LEU A 55 -31.02 -8.04 -23.51
N VAL A 56 -31.90 -8.35 -22.56
CA VAL A 56 -32.33 -7.38 -21.53
C VAL A 56 -31.16 -6.90 -20.68
N LEU A 57 -30.23 -7.78 -20.31
CA LEU A 57 -29.03 -7.39 -19.57
C LEU A 57 -28.14 -6.44 -20.39
N LEU A 58 -27.90 -6.75 -21.66
CA LEU A 58 -27.11 -5.92 -22.57
C LEU A 58 -27.76 -4.54 -22.78
N GLU A 59 -29.07 -4.49 -23.04
CA GLU A 59 -29.83 -3.24 -23.18
C GLU A 59 -29.75 -2.37 -21.92
N ARG A 60 -29.71 -2.99 -20.74
CA ARG A 60 -29.54 -2.26 -19.48
C ARG A 60 -28.13 -1.75 -19.30
N LEU A 61 -27.11 -2.54 -19.63
CA LEU A 61 -25.71 -2.13 -19.57
C LEU A 61 -25.47 -0.84 -20.37
N LEU A 62 -26.14 -0.68 -21.51
CA LEU A 62 -26.07 0.54 -22.33
C LEU A 62 -26.62 1.81 -21.65
N LYS A 63 -27.40 1.67 -20.57
CA LYS A 63 -27.99 2.80 -19.83
C LYS A 63 -27.14 3.25 -18.64
N PHE A 64 -26.08 2.52 -18.32
CA PHE A 64 -25.20 2.84 -17.21
C PHE A 64 -23.84 3.29 -17.71
N ASP A 65 -23.33 4.35 -17.10
CA ASP A 65 -21.94 4.74 -17.22
C ASP A 65 -21.10 4.07 -16.12
N VAL A 66 -19.79 4.00 -16.35
CA VAL A 66 -18.85 3.68 -15.30
C VAL A 66 -18.74 4.88 -14.38
N CYS A 67 -19.08 4.71 -13.11
CA CYS A 67 -18.80 5.69 -12.08
C CYS A 67 -17.31 6.05 -12.15
N ILE A 68 -16.92 7.32 -12.12
CA ILE A 68 -15.51 7.72 -12.21
C ILE A 68 -14.80 7.76 -10.86
N GLY A 69 -15.53 7.52 -9.75
CA GLY A 69 -15.00 7.67 -8.39
C GLY A 69 -14.74 9.14 -8.02
N ASN A 70 -13.58 9.40 -7.43
CA ASN A 70 -13.05 10.72 -7.10
C ASN A 70 -11.63 10.85 -7.67
N PRO A 71 -11.49 11.26 -8.94
CA PRO A 71 -10.21 11.35 -9.64
C PRO A 71 -9.44 12.64 -9.36
N GLU A 72 -9.96 13.52 -8.50
CA GLU A 72 -9.39 14.84 -8.26
C GLU A 72 -7.94 14.76 -7.77
N VAL A 73 -7.05 15.53 -8.39
CA VAL A 73 -5.60 15.49 -8.13
C VAL A 73 -5.27 15.83 -6.68
N GLU A 74 -6.07 16.69 -6.03
CA GLU A 74 -5.94 17.03 -4.61
C GLU A 74 -6.06 15.81 -3.67
N PHE A 75 -6.71 14.73 -4.11
CA PHE A 75 -6.83 13.50 -3.32
C PHE A 75 -5.71 12.50 -3.60
N SER A 76 -4.88 12.73 -4.61
CA SER A 76 -3.83 11.79 -5.04
C SER A 76 -2.83 11.46 -3.92
N ASN A 77 -2.62 12.37 -2.97
CA ASN A 77 -1.69 12.16 -1.85
C ASN A 77 -2.35 11.49 -0.63
N LEU A 78 -3.68 11.31 -0.61
CA LEU A 78 -4.38 10.71 0.53
C LEU A 78 -4.23 9.19 0.58
N VAL A 79 -4.10 8.54 -0.57
CA VAL A 79 -4.07 7.09 -0.70
C VAL A 79 -3.10 6.69 -1.81
N PRO A 80 -2.07 5.88 -1.53
CA PRO A 80 -1.24 5.30 -2.57
C PRO A 80 -2.06 4.45 -3.56
N ILE A 81 -1.61 4.33 -4.80
CA ILE A 81 -2.26 3.49 -5.81
C ILE A 81 -2.30 2.03 -5.32
N GLY A 82 -3.42 1.35 -5.51
CA GLY A 82 -3.62 -0.03 -5.07
C GLY A 82 -3.82 -0.20 -3.56
N SER A 83 -3.81 0.89 -2.78
CA SER A 83 -3.98 0.84 -1.32
C SER A 83 -5.39 1.16 -0.86
N GLY A 84 -5.74 0.63 0.30
CA GLY A 84 -6.96 0.94 1.04
C GLY A 84 -6.77 2.13 1.98
N LEU A 85 -7.85 2.88 2.17
CA LEU A 85 -7.97 3.95 3.13
C LEU A 85 -8.91 3.52 4.25
N SER A 86 -8.41 3.52 5.48
CA SER A 86 -9.20 3.18 6.67
C SER A 86 -9.86 4.41 7.30
N SER A 87 -10.81 4.15 8.19
CA SER A 87 -11.34 5.18 9.10
C SER A 87 -10.32 5.49 10.20
N ASN A 88 -10.41 6.67 10.81
CA ASN A 88 -9.54 7.02 11.94
C ASN A 88 -9.78 6.12 13.17
N ASN A 89 -10.99 5.56 13.27
CA ASN A 89 -11.45 4.82 14.44
C ASN A 89 -11.62 3.32 14.18
N SER A 90 -11.32 2.84 12.98
CA SER A 90 -11.40 1.42 12.66
C SER A 90 -10.36 1.03 11.61
N PRO A 91 -9.78 -0.18 11.72
CA PRO A 91 -8.87 -0.71 10.69
C PRO A 91 -9.61 -1.08 9.39
N GLU A 92 -10.94 -0.98 9.37
CA GLU A 92 -11.77 -1.31 8.21
C GLU A 92 -11.48 -0.34 7.05
N ILE A 93 -11.21 -0.91 5.88
CA ILE A 93 -10.99 -0.16 4.65
C ILE A 93 -12.33 0.36 4.15
N VAL A 94 -12.47 1.69 4.08
CA VAL A 94 -13.70 2.38 3.67
C VAL A 94 -13.63 2.91 2.23
N ALA A 95 -12.42 3.04 1.69
CA ALA A 95 -12.17 3.40 0.31
C ALA A 95 -10.85 2.80 -0.17
N TYR A 96 -10.63 2.79 -1.48
CA TYR A 96 -9.41 2.32 -2.10
C TYR A 96 -9.09 3.16 -3.33
N ARG A 97 -7.81 3.24 -3.68
CA ARG A 97 -7.39 3.88 -4.93
C ARG A 97 -7.17 2.82 -5.99
N GLU A 98 -7.87 2.97 -7.11
CA GLU A 98 -7.70 2.10 -8.26
C GLU A 98 -6.34 2.29 -8.93
N GLU A 99 -5.88 1.23 -9.59
CA GLU A 99 -4.73 1.25 -10.49
C GLU A 99 -4.96 2.23 -11.64
N ASP A 100 -3.87 2.56 -12.34
CA ASP A 100 -3.96 3.41 -13.52
C ASP A 100 -4.58 2.64 -14.69
N PHE A 101 -5.82 2.99 -15.02
CA PHE A 101 -6.54 2.41 -16.14
C PHE A 101 -6.60 3.36 -17.34
N ASN A 102 -5.96 4.54 -17.28
CA ASN A 102 -6.08 5.67 -18.23
C ASN A 102 -7.50 5.84 -18.82
N ALA A 103 -8.55 5.58 -18.04
CA ALA A 103 -9.89 5.42 -18.57
C ALA A 103 -10.46 6.76 -19.04
N THR A 104 -11.31 6.73 -20.08
CA THR A 104 -12.06 7.91 -20.53
C THR A 104 -13.54 7.68 -20.24
N HIS A 105 -14.14 8.57 -19.45
CA HIS A 105 -15.58 8.57 -19.19
C HIS A 105 -16.36 8.95 -20.46
N ALA A 106 -17.64 8.56 -20.55
CA ALA A 106 -18.51 8.87 -21.69
C ALA A 106 -18.60 10.38 -21.99
N SER A 107 -18.41 11.22 -20.98
CA SER A 107 -18.35 12.69 -21.13
C SER A 107 -17.02 13.24 -21.67
N GLY A 108 -16.07 12.38 -22.06
CA GLY A 108 -14.74 12.76 -22.54
C GLY A 108 -13.69 13.00 -21.44
N GLU A 109 -14.05 12.88 -20.16
CA GLU A 109 -13.11 13.08 -19.06
C GLU A 109 -12.18 11.90 -18.90
N ARG A 110 -10.88 12.16 -19.03
CA ARG A 110 -9.83 11.17 -18.77
C ARG A 110 -9.51 11.14 -17.28
N TYR A 111 -9.45 9.94 -16.72
CA TYR A 111 -8.97 9.72 -15.38
C TYR A 111 -8.00 8.54 -15.35
N ASN A 112 -6.83 8.78 -14.77
CA ASN A 112 -5.76 7.79 -14.74
C ASN A 112 -6.00 6.84 -13.56
N SER A 113 -6.00 7.39 -12.34
CA SER A 113 -6.36 6.68 -11.10
C SER A 113 -7.45 7.45 -10.35
N THR A 114 -8.25 6.75 -9.55
CA THR A 114 -9.37 7.35 -8.83
C THR A 114 -9.60 6.69 -7.48
N ILE A 115 -10.05 7.46 -6.48
CA ILE A 115 -10.42 6.93 -5.17
C ILE A 115 -11.91 6.60 -5.16
N ARG A 116 -12.23 5.35 -4.82
CA ARG A 116 -13.60 4.85 -4.69
C ARG A 116 -13.88 4.40 -3.29
N SER A 117 -15.12 4.62 -2.84
CA SER A 117 -15.60 3.93 -1.66
C SER A 117 -15.65 2.42 -1.92
N VAL A 118 -15.44 1.61 -0.89
CA VAL A 118 -15.70 0.15 -0.97
C VAL A 118 -17.17 -0.16 -1.29
N LYS A 119 -18.07 0.79 -1.02
CA LYS A 119 -19.50 0.74 -1.36
C LYS A 119 -19.83 1.35 -2.74
N CYS A 120 -18.84 1.55 -3.60
CA CYS A 120 -19.06 2.08 -4.94
C CYS A 120 -19.91 1.11 -5.77
N ASP A 121 -20.96 1.62 -6.40
CA ASP A 121 -21.85 0.83 -7.27
C ASP A 121 -21.17 0.40 -8.59
N MET A 122 -20.03 1.02 -8.92
CA MET A 122 -19.23 0.84 -10.16
C MET A 122 -19.95 1.25 -11.44
N LEU A 123 -21.19 0.83 -11.64
CA LEU A 123 -22.10 1.27 -12.69
C LEU A 123 -23.08 2.31 -12.11
N SER A 124 -23.34 3.38 -12.84
CA SER A 124 -24.17 4.49 -12.37
C SER A 124 -24.80 5.22 -13.55
N THR A 125 -26.04 5.69 -13.40
CA THR A 125 -26.71 6.53 -14.40
C THR A 125 -26.20 7.99 -14.41
N SER A 126 -25.20 8.28 -13.59
CA SER A 126 -24.51 9.55 -13.55
C SER A 126 -23.01 9.33 -13.37
N LYS A 127 -22.22 10.35 -13.71
CA LYS A 127 -20.75 10.37 -13.60
C LYS A 127 -20.21 9.77 -12.29
N LYS A 128 -20.86 10.03 -11.14
CA LYS A 128 -20.50 9.46 -9.83
C LYS A 128 -21.69 8.79 -9.16
N CYS A 129 -21.50 7.57 -8.65
CA CYS A 129 -22.51 6.89 -7.82
C CYS A 129 -22.75 7.63 -6.49
N THR A 130 -23.86 7.30 -5.80
CA THR A 130 -24.23 7.96 -4.55
C THR A 130 -23.19 7.78 -3.44
N ALA A 131 -22.58 6.59 -3.35
CA ALA A 131 -21.53 6.30 -2.38
C ALA A 131 -20.28 7.17 -2.61
N CYS A 132 -19.81 7.29 -3.85
CA CYS A 132 -18.65 8.12 -4.17
C CYS A 132 -18.94 9.62 -4.00
N LYS A 133 -20.15 10.08 -4.31
CA LYS A 133 -20.59 11.46 -4.04
C LYS A 133 -20.54 11.79 -2.55
N LYS A 134 -21.07 10.91 -1.68
CA LYS A 134 -21.00 11.10 -0.22
C LYS A 134 -19.56 11.06 0.28
N TYR A 135 -18.75 10.16 -0.28
CA TYR A 135 -17.37 9.98 0.14
C TYR A 135 -16.45 11.16 -0.25
N PHE A 136 -16.78 11.88 -1.33
CA PHE A 136 -16.05 13.09 -1.75
C PHE A 136 -15.86 14.08 -0.60
N TYR A 137 -16.91 14.39 0.17
CA TYR A 137 -16.83 15.34 1.29
C TYR A 137 -15.90 14.85 2.41
N LEU A 138 -15.78 13.54 2.60
CA LEU A 138 -14.85 12.95 3.56
C LEU A 138 -13.40 13.10 3.07
N LEU A 139 -13.15 12.89 1.77
CA LEU A 139 -11.84 13.12 1.16
C LEU A 139 -11.44 14.59 1.27
N GLN A 140 -12.34 15.50 0.91
CA GLN A 140 -12.12 16.94 1.01
C GLN A 140 -11.80 17.37 2.46
N SER A 141 -12.55 16.88 3.45
CA SER A 141 -12.25 17.15 4.86
C SER A 141 -10.87 16.62 5.28
N ARG A 142 -10.45 15.45 4.79
CA ARG A 142 -9.12 14.90 5.07
C ARG A 142 -8.02 15.71 4.40
N THR A 143 -8.16 16.11 3.13
CA THR A 143 -7.21 16.99 2.44
C THR A 143 -7.04 18.30 3.20
N ASN A 144 -8.14 18.97 3.56
CA ASN A 144 -8.09 20.22 4.31
C ASN A 144 -7.37 20.07 5.67
N ARG A 145 -7.54 18.93 6.36
CA ARG A 145 -6.81 18.65 7.61
C ARG A 145 -5.32 18.44 7.37
N VAL A 146 -4.94 17.75 6.29
CA VAL A 146 -3.52 17.56 5.91
C VAL A 146 -2.91 18.90 5.56
N GLU A 147 -3.57 19.71 4.74
CA GLU A 147 -3.11 21.06 4.38
C GLU A 147 -3.00 21.98 5.60
N SER A 148 -3.99 21.97 6.50
CA SER A 148 -3.96 22.75 7.74
C SER A 148 -2.81 22.32 8.65
N ARG A 149 -2.53 21.00 8.74
CA ARG A 149 -1.37 20.48 9.47
C ARG A 149 -0.06 20.90 8.82
N LEU A 150 0.04 20.83 7.49
CA LEU A 150 1.24 21.27 6.77
C LEU A 150 1.48 22.78 6.94
N LEU A 151 0.43 23.61 6.87
CA LEU A 151 0.50 25.05 7.14
C LEU A 151 0.89 25.33 8.60
N SER A 152 0.39 24.52 9.54
CA SER A 152 0.77 24.63 10.95
C SER A 152 2.22 24.19 11.21
N CYS A 153 2.71 23.13 10.56
CA CYS A 153 4.08 22.61 10.75
C CYS A 153 5.15 23.41 9.98
N ARG A 154 4.77 24.14 8.93
CA ARG A 154 5.72 24.91 8.11
C ARG A 154 6.12 26.26 8.71
N LYS A 155 5.44 26.75 9.75
CA LYS A 155 5.68 28.12 10.22
C LYS A 155 7.05 28.31 10.88
N TYR A 156 7.65 27.28 11.49
CA TYR A 156 8.87 27.49 12.29
C TYR A 156 10.01 26.48 12.03
N SER A 157 9.72 25.31 11.46
CA SER A 157 10.70 24.24 11.30
C SER A 157 11.69 24.43 10.13
N HIS A 158 11.37 25.25 9.13
CA HIS A 158 12.23 25.48 7.94
C HIS A 158 12.57 26.95 7.65
N THR A 159 12.34 27.85 8.60
CA THR A 159 12.71 29.27 8.44
C THR A 159 14.09 29.53 9.03
N ASN A 160 14.96 30.26 8.33
CA ASN A 160 16.26 30.76 8.82
C ASN A 160 16.13 31.84 9.93
N PHE A 161 14.99 31.88 10.62
CA PHE A 161 14.70 32.82 11.69
C PHE A 161 15.57 32.49 12.91
N LYS A 162 16.32 33.48 13.41
CA LYS A 162 17.18 33.29 14.58
C LYS A 162 16.29 33.14 15.82
N HIS A 163 16.59 32.16 16.68
CA HIS A 163 15.78 31.87 17.88
C HIS A 163 15.67 33.06 18.83
N ARG A 164 16.68 33.94 18.86
CA ARG A 164 16.68 35.17 19.66
C ARG A 164 15.57 36.16 19.27
N ASP A 165 15.07 36.06 18.04
CA ASP A 165 14.06 36.95 17.48
C ASP A 165 12.65 36.33 17.58
N MET A 166 12.51 35.17 18.26
CA MET A 166 11.24 34.46 18.48
C MET A 166 10.69 34.73 19.89
N THR A 167 9.37 34.88 20.00
CA THR A 167 8.69 34.95 21.29
C THR A 167 8.61 33.58 21.97
N LYS A 168 8.39 33.56 23.29
CA LYS A 168 8.23 32.31 24.07
C LYS A 168 7.14 31.38 23.51
N GLN A 169 6.05 31.96 23.00
CA GLN A 169 4.94 31.19 22.43
C GLN A 169 5.36 30.50 21.12
N GLU A 170 6.12 31.20 20.28
CA GLU A 170 6.63 30.66 19.00
C GLU A 170 7.70 29.59 19.23
N LEU A 171 8.56 29.75 20.24
CA LEU A 171 9.52 28.72 20.64
C LEU A 171 8.81 27.45 21.12
N ASN A 172 7.73 27.57 21.91
CA ASN A 172 6.93 26.42 22.34
C ASN A 172 6.24 25.72 21.16
N MET A 173 5.75 26.48 20.18
CA MET A 173 5.17 25.92 18.96
C MET A 173 6.21 25.15 18.15
N LYS A 174 7.38 25.74 17.91
CA LYS A 174 8.51 25.09 17.21
C LYS A 174 8.96 23.81 17.91
N LEU A 175 9.03 23.82 19.24
CA LEU A 175 9.40 22.65 20.03
C LEU A 175 8.35 21.53 19.92
N ASN A 176 7.06 21.87 19.85
CA ASN A 176 5.99 20.90 19.61
C ASN A 176 6.04 20.35 18.18
N GLU A 177 6.36 21.17 17.18
CA GLU A 177 6.57 20.72 15.79
C GLU A 177 7.71 19.70 15.72
N GLN A 178 8.87 20.01 16.32
CA GLN A 178 10.01 19.10 16.36
C GLN A 178 9.69 17.79 17.09
N LYS A 179 8.96 17.84 18.20
CA LYS A 179 8.48 16.62 18.89
C LYS A 179 7.57 15.77 18.00
N HIS A 180 6.71 16.41 17.22
CA HIS A 180 5.82 15.70 16.30
C HIS A 180 6.59 15.08 15.14
N GLU A 181 7.56 15.79 14.57
CA GLU A 181 8.46 15.29 13.52
C GLU A 181 9.27 14.09 14.01
N ILE A 182 9.85 14.16 15.21
CA ILE A 182 10.54 13.02 15.85
C ILE A 182 9.60 11.81 15.94
N LYS A 183 8.36 12.01 16.39
CA LYS A 183 7.38 10.92 16.49
C LYS A 183 7.02 10.31 15.13
N ASN A 184 6.89 11.14 14.09
CA ASN A 184 6.61 10.68 12.74
C ASN A 184 7.79 9.90 12.16
N LEU A 185 9.02 10.41 12.31
CA LEU A 185 10.25 9.72 11.91
C LEU A 185 10.42 8.39 12.65
N GLN A 186 10.14 8.35 13.96
CA GLN A 186 10.11 7.11 14.72
C GLN A 186 9.10 6.11 14.14
N THR A 187 7.90 6.59 13.77
CA THR A 187 6.85 5.72 13.19
C THR A 187 7.28 5.15 11.84
N GLU A 188 7.90 5.96 10.99
CA GLU A 188 8.46 5.49 9.70
C GLU A 188 9.61 4.52 9.90
N LEU A 189 10.53 4.78 10.84
CA LEU A 189 11.58 3.82 11.20
C LEU A 189 11.00 2.49 11.67
N TRP A 190 9.96 2.51 12.49
CA TRP A 190 9.26 1.30 12.91
C TRP A 190 8.58 0.56 11.77
N LYS A 191 8.05 1.29 10.77
CA LYS A 191 7.44 0.70 9.58
C LYS A 191 8.50 0.06 8.69
N GLN A 192 9.58 0.77 8.40
CA GLN A 192 10.72 0.25 7.64
C GLN A 192 11.34 -0.96 8.32
N ARG A 193 11.54 -0.92 9.65
CA ARG A 193 12.01 -2.07 10.42
C ARG A 193 11.11 -3.30 10.23
N ARG A 194 9.79 -3.12 10.30
CA ARG A 194 8.84 -4.22 10.02
C ARG A 194 8.89 -4.71 8.58
N GLU A 195 9.15 -3.83 7.61
CA GLU A 195 9.35 -4.24 6.22
C GLU A 195 10.64 -5.05 6.05
N PHE A 196 11.73 -4.62 6.68
CA PHE A 196 12.97 -5.39 6.75
C PHE A 196 12.76 -6.76 7.41
N ASP A 197 12.12 -6.81 8.58
CA ASP A 197 11.86 -8.06 9.30
C ASP A 197 11.04 -9.04 8.44
N LYS A 198 10.06 -8.53 7.66
CA LYS A 198 9.27 -9.31 6.69
C LYS A 198 10.11 -9.82 5.53
N ILE A 199 11.03 -9.02 4.99
CA ILE A 199 11.94 -9.45 3.91
C ILE A 199 12.89 -10.53 4.43
N ILE A 200 13.41 -10.36 5.64
CA ILE A 200 14.30 -11.32 6.33
C ILE A 200 13.58 -12.66 6.51
N THR A 201 12.36 -12.66 7.06
CA THR A 201 11.56 -13.90 7.22
C THR A 201 11.12 -14.51 5.89
N ALA A 202 10.74 -13.70 4.89
CA ALA A 202 10.34 -14.19 3.57
C ALA A 202 11.50 -14.84 2.78
N ASN A 203 12.73 -14.36 2.98
CA ASN A 203 13.93 -14.93 2.37
C ASN A 203 14.51 -16.12 3.14
N GLY A 204 13.85 -16.59 4.22
CA GLY A 204 14.34 -17.69 5.05
C GLY A 204 15.63 -17.37 5.82
N ILE A 205 15.99 -16.09 5.92
CA ILE A 205 17.15 -15.65 6.69
C ILE A 205 16.68 -15.58 8.14
N SER A 206 16.90 -16.65 8.89
CA SER A 206 16.67 -16.66 10.33
C SER A 206 17.89 -16.02 11.00
N VAL A 207 17.84 -14.70 11.25
CA VAL A 207 18.80 -14.05 12.18
C VAL A 207 18.35 -14.35 13.62
N GLU A 208 18.12 -15.61 13.94
CA GLU A 208 17.95 -16.08 15.31
C GLU A 208 19.19 -16.90 15.69
N GLY A 209 19.64 -16.75 16.93
CA GLY A 209 20.94 -17.20 17.44
C GLY A 209 21.28 -18.70 17.37
N SER A 210 20.55 -19.52 16.61
CA SER A 210 20.93 -20.91 16.35
C SER A 210 22.15 -21.01 15.41
N GLU A 211 22.26 -20.15 14.40
CA GLU A 211 23.44 -20.11 13.50
C GLU A 211 24.72 -19.70 14.27
N HIS A 212 24.57 -18.90 15.33
CA HIS A 212 25.68 -18.53 16.21
C HIS A 212 26.13 -19.68 17.12
N HIS A 213 25.24 -20.60 17.49
CA HIS A 213 25.60 -21.77 18.28
C HIS A 213 26.40 -22.78 17.45
N GLU A 214 25.97 -23.05 16.21
CA GLU A 214 26.69 -23.95 15.30
C GLU A 214 28.07 -23.41 14.94
N LEU A 215 28.19 -22.10 14.69
CA LEU A 215 29.48 -21.47 14.44
C LEU A 215 30.39 -21.53 15.68
N LYS A 216 29.84 -21.30 16.88
CA LYS A 216 30.60 -21.35 18.14
C LYS A 216 31.08 -22.78 18.45
N ASP A 217 30.25 -23.79 18.21
CA ASP A 217 30.61 -25.20 18.39
C ASP A 217 31.68 -25.63 17.39
N LEU A 218 31.55 -25.22 16.12
CA LEU A 218 32.55 -25.47 15.09
C LEU A 218 33.89 -24.82 15.47
N MET A 219 33.86 -23.56 15.92
CA MET A 219 35.04 -22.82 16.38
C MET A 219 35.72 -23.49 17.57
N ALA A 220 34.96 -23.94 18.57
CA ALA A 220 35.50 -24.65 19.72
C ALA A 220 36.13 -26.00 19.32
N SER A 221 35.53 -26.70 18.35
CA SER A 221 36.08 -27.95 17.83
C SER A 221 37.42 -27.72 17.10
N CYS A 222 37.49 -26.70 16.24
CA CYS A 222 38.71 -26.32 15.53
C CYS A 222 39.80 -25.81 16.49
N GLU A 223 39.44 -25.08 17.55
CA GLU A 223 40.39 -24.62 18.56
C GLU A 223 41.10 -25.81 19.23
N THR A 224 40.37 -26.82 19.68
CA THR A 224 40.99 -28.00 20.31
C THR A 224 41.91 -28.80 19.38
N GLU A 225 41.61 -28.84 18.08
CA GLU A 225 42.46 -29.48 17.08
C GLU A 225 43.71 -28.64 16.79
N PHE A 226 43.52 -27.33 16.65
CA PHE A 226 44.59 -26.38 16.41
C PHE A 226 45.58 -26.30 17.57
N GLU A 227 45.10 -26.35 18.81
CA GLU A 227 45.94 -26.37 20.01
C GLU A 227 46.85 -27.60 20.08
N LYS A 228 46.39 -28.74 19.56
CA LYS A 228 47.18 -29.97 19.46
C LYS A 228 48.23 -29.89 18.37
N SER A 229 47.90 -29.31 17.22
CA SER A 229 48.83 -29.15 16.10
C SER A 229 49.88 -28.06 16.34
N PHE A 230 49.53 -27.02 17.10
CA PHE A 230 50.40 -25.88 17.42
C PHE A 230 50.39 -25.60 18.94
N PRO A 231 51.10 -26.43 19.73
CA PRO A 231 51.08 -26.36 21.19
C PRO A 231 51.88 -25.17 21.76
N ILE A 232 52.76 -24.56 20.94
CA ILE A 232 53.57 -23.42 21.35
C ILE A 232 52.73 -22.14 21.24
N SER A 233 52.38 -21.56 22.39
CA SER A 233 51.54 -20.36 22.51
C SER A 233 52.11 -19.13 21.78
N THR A 234 53.43 -19.04 21.63
CA THR A 234 54.11 -17.93 20.95
C THR A 234 54.33 -18.16 19.46
N SER A 235 53.88 -19.29 18.91
CA SER A 235 53.99 -19.54 17.48
C SER A 235 53.12 -18.55 16.69
N ARG A 236 53.60 -18.14 15.51
CA ARG A 236 52.87 -17.17 14.66
C ARG A 236 51.48 -17.69 14.27
N GLN A 237 51.36 -19.01 14.06
CA GLN A 237 50.13 -19.69 13.75
C GLN A 237 49.12 -19.57 14.91
N ARG A 238 49.59 -19.75 16.14
CA ARG A 238 48.77 -19.62 17.35
C ARG A 238 48.29 -18.20 17.59
N LEU A 239 49.20 -17.23 17.53
CA LEU A 239 48.87 -15.82 17.69
C LEU A 239 47.89 -15.33 16.61
N PHE A 240 48.06 -15.79 15.36
CA PHE A 240 47.13 -15.47 14.28
C PHE A 240 45.75 -16.06 14.54
N TRP A 241 45.67 -17.33 14.95
CA TRP A 241 44.41 -17.99 15.29
C TRP A 241 43.69 -17.29 16.45
N GLU A 242 44.40 -17.00 17.54
CA GLU A 242 43.87 -16.27 18.71
C GLU A 242 43.32 -14.89 18.31
N GLN A 243 43.99 -14.20 17.39
CA GLN A 243 43.52 -12.90 16.90
C GLN A 243 42.26 -13.02 16.03
N GLN A 244 42.14 -14.04 15.19
CA GLN A 244 40.92 -14.33 14.42
C GLN A 244 39.75 -14.67 15.36
N MET A 245 39.99 -15.52 16.36
CA MET A 245 38.99 -15.92 17.35
C MET A 245 38.48 -14.71 18.15
N SER A 246 39.38 -13.84 18.59
CA SER A 246 39.04 -12.60 19.30
C SER A 246 38.18 -11.65 18.46
N PHE A 247 38.49 -11.50 17.17
CA PHE A 247 37.70 -10.67 16.26
C PHE A 247 36.28 -11.22 16.09
N VAL A 248 36.14 -12.53 15.87
CA VAL A 248 34.82 -13.16 15.68
C VAL A 248 33.99 -13.09 16.96
N LEU A 249 34.57 -13.34 18.14
CA LEU A 249 33.86 -13.21 19.42
C LEU A 249 33.37 -11.77 19.66
N CYS A 250 34.16 -10.76 19.32
CA CYS A 250 33.78 -9.36 19.41
C CYS A 250 32.55 -9.03 18.54
N VAL A 251 32.54 -9.53 17.30
CA VAL A 251 31.42 -9.34 16.36
C VAL A 251 30.15 -10.04 16.85
N LEU A 252 30.29 -11.22 17.45
CA LEU A 252 29.17 -12.01 17.97
C LEU A 252 28.54 -11.43 19.25
N THR A 253 29.28 -10.65 20.04
CA THR A 253 28.75 -9.97 21.25
C THR A 253 28.04 -8.63 20.99
N LEU A 254 28.09 -8.11 19.76
CA LEU A 254 27.52 -6.80 19.39
C LEU A 254 26.12 -6.88 18.78
N TYR A 255 25.55 -8.09 18.65
CA TYR A 255 24.19 -8.38 18.19
C TYR A 255 23.43 -9.18 19.25
#